data_AF-A0AA44ERN8-F1
#
_entry.id   AF-A0AA44ERN8-F1
#
_cell.length_a   1.000
_cell.length_b   1.000
_cell.length_c   1.000
_cell.angle_alpha   90.00
_cell.angle_beta   90.00
_cell.angle_gamma   90.00
#
_symmetry.space_group_name_H-M   'P 1'
#
loop_
_entity.id
_entity.type
_entity.pdbx_description
1 polymer ?
#
loop_
_entity_poly.entity_id
_entity_poly.type
_entity_poly.pdbx_seq_one_letter_code
_entity_poly.pdbx_strand_id
1 'polypeptide(L)' 'MMKLHYFMFSYAAANGTFARVTMGWPDKYVNEGRIREARNAVLGGANACPIAVSYLGEMTREEAVS' A
#
# COMPACT_ATOMS: atom_id res chain seq x y z
N MET A 1 -5.88 -21.37 -1.37
CA MET A 1 -6.59 -20.12 -1.71
C MET A 1 -5.60 -18.97 -1.59
N MET A 2 -5.45 -18.10 -2.59
CA MET A 2 -4.48 -17.01 -2.54
C MET A 2 -5.06 -15.85 -1.73
N LYS A 3 -4.49 -15.57 -0.55
CA LYS A 3 -4.90 -14.45 0.31
C LYS A 3 -4.38 -13.13 -0.25
N LEU A 4 -5.21 -12.09 -0.20
CA LEU A 4 -4.86 -10.74 -0.64
C LEU A 4 -4.82 -9.81 0.57
N HIS A 5 -3.70 -9.13 0.75
CA HIS A 5 -3.39 -8.28 1.89
C HIS A 5 -3.44 -6.82 1.46
N TYR A 6 -4.21 -6.00 2.16
CA TYR A 6 -4.36 -4.58 1.84
C TYR A 6 -3.55 -3.69 2.78
N PHE A 7 -2.89 -2.71 2.21
CA PHE A 7 -2.08 -1.71 2.90
C PHE A 7 -2.53 -0.31 2.49
N MET A 8 -2.53 0.62 3.45
CA MET A 8 -2.74 2.04 3.22
C MET A 8 -1.44 2.79 3.46
N PHE A 9 -1.00 3.53 2.44
CA PHE A 9 0.14 4.43 2.49
C PHE A 9 -0.37 5.85 2.66
N SER A 10 -0.07 6.49 3.79
CA SER A 10 -0.41 7.87 4.09
C SER A 10 0.83 8.75 3.96
N TYR A 11 0.75 9.85 3.22
CA TYR A 11 1.88 10.71 2.93
C TYR A 11 1.47 12.17 2.74
N ALA A 12 2.44 13.08 2.89
CA ALA A 12 2.29 14.47 2.46
C ALA A 12 2.76 14.58 1.01
N ALA A 13 1.86 15.00 0.11
CA ALA A 13 2.21 15.31 -1.27
C ALA A 13 3.07 16.59 -1.34
N ALA A 14 3.76 16.79 -2.46
CA ALA A 14 4.68 17.92 -2.66
C ALA A 14 4.01 19.30 -2.52
N ASN A 15 2.69 19.40 -2.69
CA ASN A 15 1.89 20.62 -2.48
C ASN A 15 1.42 20.81 -1.03
N GLY A 16 1.92 20.02 -0.07
CA GLY A 16 1.53 20.08 1.33
C GLY A 16 0.20 19.39 1.66
N THR A 17 -0.49 18.83 0.66
CA THR A 17 -1.76 18.12 0.87
C THR A 17 -1.50 16.72 1.42
N PHE A 18 -2.27 16.32 2.41
CA PHE A 18 -2.31 14.93 2.87
C PHE A 18 -3.00 14.02 1.83
N ALA A 19 -2.34 12.93 1.47
CA ALA A 19 -2.82 11.96 0.49
C ALA A 19 -2.73 10.52 1.03
N ARG A 20 -3.58 9.63 0.49
CA ARG A 20 -3.63 8.21 0.81
C ARG A 20 -3.68 7.38 -0.46
N VAL A 21 -2.92 6.30 -0.50
CA VAL A 21 -3.02 5.27 -1.54
C VAL A 21 -3.20 3.91 -0.88
N THR A 22 -4.16 3.16 -1.38
CA THR A 22 -4.43 1.79 -0.93
C THR A 22 -3.90 0.81 -1.97
N MET A 23 -3.14 -0.19 -1.54
CA MET A 23 -2.59 -1.23 -2.41
C MET A 23 -2.86 -2.61 -1.84
N GLY A 24 -3.19 -3.58 -2.70
CA GLY A 24 -3.42 -4.97 -2.34
C GLY A 24 -2.35 -5.89 -2.94
N TRP A 25 -1.83 -6.84 -2.16
CA TRP A 25 -0.84 -7.82 -2.62
C TRP A 25 -1.20 -9.25 -2.21
N PRO A 26 -0.96 -10.24 -3.08
CA PRO A 26 -0.94 -11.64 -2.66
C PRO A 26 0.06 -11.90 -1.54
N ASP A 27 -0.26 -12.81 -0.62
CA ASP A 27 0.55 -13.21 0.55
C ASP A 27 2.04 -13.41 0.24
N LYS A 28 2.37 -14.14 -0.83
CA LYS A 28 3.76 -14.39 -1.26
C LYS A 28 4.58 -13.13 -1.59
N TYR A 29 3.93 -11.99 -1.79
CA TYR A 29 4.57 -10.70 -2.08
C TYR A 29 4.58 -9.74 -0.88
N VAL A 30 3.98 -10.13 0.26
CA VAL A 30 3.97 -9.32 1.48
C VAL A 30 5.29 -9.51 2.22
N ASN A 31 6.21 -8.58 1.99
CA ASN A 31 7.49 -8.53 2.70
C ASN A 31 7.97 -7.08 2.83
N GLU A 32 8.94 -6.86 3.73
CA GLU A 32 9.49 -5.53 4.00
C GLU A 32 10.09 -4.85 2.77
N GLY A 33 10.74 -5.61 1.88
CA GLY A 33 11.31 -5.11 0.64
C GLY A 33 10.23 -4.52 -0.27
N ARG A 34 9.13 -5.25 -0.46
CA ARG A 34 7.99 -4.81 -1.28
C ARG A 34 7.29 -3.59 -0.69
N ILE A 35 7.12 -3.55 0.64
CA ILE A 35 6.57 -2.38 1.34
C ILE A 35 7.48 -1.16 1.13
N ARG A 36 8.80 -1.33 1.19
CA ARG A 36 9.78 -0.27 0.96
C ARG A 36 9.75 0.24 -0.49
N GLU A 37 9.66 -0.66 -1.46
CA GLU A 37 9.51 -0.31 -2.88
C GLU A 37 8.23 0.50 -3.12
N ALA A 38 7.10 0.03 -2.62
CA ALA A 38 5.80 0.68 -2.78
C ALA A 38 5.80 2.06 -2.13
N ARG A 39 6.39 2.18 -0.93
CA ARG A 39 6.59 3.45 -0.26
C ARG A 39 7.39 4.41 -1.13
N ASN A 40 8.51 3.98 -1.71
CA ASN A 40 9.32 4.82 -2.59
C ASN A 40 8.57 5.24 -3.86
N ALA A 41 7.77 4.34 -4.44
CA ALA A 41 6.95 4.63 -5.61
C ALA A 41 5.84 5.65 -5.31
N VAL A 42 5.14 5.49 -4.18
CA VAL A 42 4.09 6.43 -3.73
C VAL A 42 4.68 7.82 -3.44
N LEU A 43 5.91 7.86 -2.91
CA LEU A 43 6.59 9.09 -2.53
C LEU A 43 7.43 9.72 -3.66
N GLY A 44 7.45 9.12 -4.86
CA GLY A 44 8.19 9.63 -6.01
C GLY A 44 9.72 9.69 -5.83
N GLY A 45 10.29 8.90 -4.90
CA GLY A 45 11.74 8.76 -4.72
C GLY A 45 12.50 9.96 -4.16
N ALA A 46 11.84 11.06 -3.76
CA ALA A 46 12.51 12.28 -3.28
C ALA A 46 11.93 12.77 -1.96
N ASN A 47 12.66 12.57 -0.85
CA ASN A 47 12.53 13.21 0.48
C ASN A 47 11.12 13.34 1.12
N ALA A 48 10.06 12.81 0.53
CA ALA A 48 8.74 12.85 1.13
C ALA A 48 8.73 11.89 2.33
N CYS A 49 8.29 12.40 3.47
CA CYS A 49 8.21 11.61 4.70
C CYS A 49 6.90 10.81 4.68
N PRO A 50 6.93 9.46 4.61
CA PRO A 50 5.74 8.67 4.79
C PRO A 50 5.24 8.91 6.21
N ILE A 51 4.00 9.37 6.35
CA ILE A 51 3.41 9.63 7.66
C ILE A 51 3.10 8.30 8.34
N ALA A 52 2.57 7.32 7.58
CA ALA A 52 2.28 5.99 8.08
C ALA A 52 2.08 4.97 6.95
N VAL A 53 2.38 3.69 7.24
CA VAL A 53 1.89 2.53 6.49
C VAL A 53 1.02 1.71 7.44
N SER A 54 -0.23 1.47 7.08
CA SER A 54 -1.18 0.71 7.89
C SER A 54 -1.62 -0.55 7.17
N TYR A 55 -1.59 -1.68 7.88
CA TYR A 55 -2.17 -2.93 7.39
C TYR A 55 -3.69 -2.90 7.61
N LEU A 56 -4.46 -3.05 6.54
CA LEU A 56 -5.93 -3.00 6.57
C LEU A 56 -6.57 -4.39 6.73
N GLY A 57 -5.79 -5.46 6.61
CA GLY A 57 -6.24 -6.84 6.79
C GLY A 57 -6.14 -7.71 5.54
N GLU A 58 -6.62 -8.95 5.71
CA GLU A 58 -6.76 -9.92 4.63
C GLU A 58 -8.15 -9.81 4.03
N MET A 59 -8.24 -9.88 2.71
CA MET A 59 -9.51 -10.06 2.01
C MET A 59 -9.51 -11.37 1.24
N THR A 60 -10.60 -12.11 1.37
CA THR A 60 -10.98 -13.12 0.39
C THR A 60 -11.38 -12.40 -0.89
N ARG A 61 -10.90 -12.88 -2.03
CA ARG A 61 -11.33 -12.37 -3.33
C ARG A 61 -12.84 -12.57 -3.43
N GLU A 62 -13.62 -11.50 -3.46
CA GLU A 62 -14.98 -11.59 -3.99
C GLU A 62 -14.82 -11.89 -5.49
N GLU A 63 -15.04 -13.15 -5.88
CA GLU A 63 -15.28 -13.45 -7.28
C GLU A 63 -16.63 -12.82 -7.61
N ALA A 64 -16.64 -11.83 -8.51
CA ALA A 64 -17.87 -11.31 -9.06
C ALA A 64 -18.61 -12.49 -9.71
N VAL A 65 -19.63 -13.01 -9.03
CA VAL A 65 -20.55 -13.97 -9.61
C VAL A 65 -21.37 -13.22 -10.65
N SER A 66 -21.03 -13.46 -11.92
CA SER A 66 -21.83 -13.05 -13.08
C SER A 66 -23.11 -13.85 -13.18
#